data_AF-A0AAN6ES19-F1
#
_entry.id   AF-A0AAN6ES19-F1
#
_cell.length_a   1.000
_cell.length_b   1.000
_cell.length_c   1.000
_cell.angle_alpha   90.00
_cell.angle_beta   90.00
_cell.angle_gamma   90.00
#
_symmetry.space_group_name_H-M   'P 1'
#
loop_
_entity.id
_entity.type
_entity.pdbx_description
1 polymer ?
#
loop_
_entity_poly.entity_id
_entity_poly.type
_entity_poly.pdbx_seq_one_letter_code
_entity_poly.pdbx_strand_id
1 'polypeptide(L)'
;MPPQKTTLPLWLAILLKRQRRANIVPPPWLYPEALEEILELETEHFPDSFSLPPVIPPARQTDFMGKSFYASPPFVESCTASAVPNALPYHWYELSEMLLNAASDDVSEPDRVRQLLRDVREVRLAKMRKEVEHLSGDGEGTRLDGLGAMELSESRGFLTGVIDGLRKIDASREQARREREEEERERRGYNDDEYDEEDDEMT
;
A
#
# COMPACT_ATOMS: atom_id res chain seq x y z
N MET A 1 -21.28 15.78 36.06
CA MET A 1 -20.42 16.48 35.08
C MET A 1 -20.88 16.08 33.68
N PRO A 2 -20.94 17.00 32.71
CA PRO A 2 -21.18 16.63 31.33
C PRO A 2 -20.02 15.76 30.79
N PRO A 3 -20.29 14.85 29.85
CA PRO A 3 -19.23 14.05 29.23
C PRO A 3 -18.21 14.97 28.55
N GLN A 4 -16.93 14.79 28.87
CA GLN A 4 -15.83 15.51 28.24
C GLN A 4 -15.20 14.67 27.13
N LYS A 5 -14.90 15.30 25.99
CA LYS A 5 -14.16 14.66 24.91
C LYS A 5 -12.67 14.61 25.25
N THR A 6 -12.04 13.46 25.02
CA THR A 6 -10.60 13.28 25.22
C THR A 6 -10.06 12.27 24.21
N THR A 7 -8.85 12.51 23.72
CA THR A 7 -8.14 11.58 22.83
C THR A 7 -7.44 10.53 23.68
N LEU A 8 -7.72 9.26 23.38
CA LEU A 8 -7.14 8.11 24.08
C LEU A 8 -6.61 7.10 23.06
N PRO A 9 -5.62 6.28 23.43
CA PRO A 9 -5.28 5.10 22.64
C PRO A 9 -6.50 4.19 22.44
N LEU A 10 -6.64 3.63 21.24
CA LEU A 10 -7.80 2.81 20.87
C LEU A 10 -8.06 1.66 21.84
N TRP A 11 -7.01 0.96 22.29
CA TRP A 11 -7.14 -0.16 23.22
C TRP A 11 -7.82 0.26 24.53
N LEU A 12 -7.53 1.46 25.02
CA LEU A 12 -8.14 2.00 26.25
C LEU A 12 -9.57 2.43 26.00
N ALA A 13 -9.84 3.07 24.85
CA ALA A 13 -11.20 3.44 24.45
C ALA A 13 -12.12 2.21 24.36
N ILE A 14 -11.66 1.13 23.70
CA ILE A 14 -12.37 -0.15 23.59
C ILE A 14 -12.59 -0.79 24.98
N LEU A 15 -11.58 -0.77 25.85
CA LEU A 15 -11.71 -1.29 27.20
C LEU A 15 -12.79 -0.54 28.00
N LEU A 16 -12.78 0.79 27.95
CA LEU A 16 -13.76 1.63 28.64
C LEU A 16 -15.17 1.48 28.06
N LYS A 17 -15.31 1.35 26.74
CA LYS A 17 -16.60 1.07 26.08
C LYS A 17 -17.18 -0.27 26.55
N ARG A 18 -16.37 -1.33 26.57
CA ARG A 18 -16.78 -2.66 27.10
C ARG A 18 -17.22 -2.61 28.56
N GLN A 19 -16.63 -1.73 29.37
CA GLN A 19 -17.02 -1.49 30.76
C GLN A 19 -18.22 -0.53 30.91
N ARG A 20 -18.80 -0.04 29.81
CA ARG A 20 -19.88 0.96 29.78
C ARG A 20 -19.52 2.28 30.49
N ARG A 21 -18.23 2.67 30.40
CA ARG A 21 -17.67 3.86 31.05
C ARG A 21 -17.38 5.01 30.09
N ALA A 22 -17.49 4.77 28.78
CA ALA A 22 -17.30 5.76 27.74
C ALA A 22 -18.12 5.39 26.50
N ASN A 23 -18.48 6.41 25.72
CA ASN A 23 -18.93 6.26 24.34
C ASN A 23 -17.80 6.69 23.42
N ILE A 24 -17.67 6.02 22.29
CA ILE A 24 -16.65 6.33 21.29
C ILE A 24 -17.29 7.24 20.23
N VAL A 25 -16.60 8.31 19.85
CA VAL A 25 -16.99 9.07 18.65
C VAL A 25 -16.23 8.46 17.49
N PRO A 26 -16.92 7.83 16.50
CA PRO A 26 -16.23 7.25 15.35
C PRO A 26 -15.54 8.35 14.52
N PRO A 27 -14.45 8.03 13.81
CA PRO A 27 -13.84 8.95 12.86
C PRO A 27 -14.84 9.35 11.76
N PRO A 28 -14.81 10.61 11.26
CA PRO A 28 -15.79 11.07 10.27
C PRO A 28 -15.86 10.28 8.97
N TRP A 29 -14.74 9.67 8.54
CA TRP A 29 -14.72 8.81 7.35
C TRP A 29 -15.45 7.47 7.50
N LEU A 30 -15.84 7.10 8.73
CA LEU A 30 -16.57 5.87 9.02
C LEU A 30 -18.10 6.08 8.96
N TYR A 31 -18.57 7.29 8.67
CA TYR A 31 -19.99 7.55 8.47
C TYR A 31 -20.48 7.04 7.12
N PRO A 32 -21.75 6.60 7.01
CA PRO A 32 -22.30 6.04 5.76
C PRO A 32 -22.14 6.99 4.56
N GLU A 33 -22.44 8.27 4.74
CA GLU A 33 -22.38 9.27 3.66
C GLU A 33 -20.93 9.47 3.18
N ALA A 34 -19.98 9.44 4.11
CA ALA A 34 -18.56 9.58 3.80
C ALA A 34 -18.03 8.34 3.07
N LEU A 35 -18.44 7.13 3.49
CA LEU A 35 -18.06 5.90 2.82
C LEU A 35 -18.66 5.77 1.41
N GLU A 36 -19.85 6.31 1.19
CA GLU A 36 -20.45 6.41 -0.15
C GLU A 36 -19.66 7.34 -1.06
N GLU A 37 -19.28 8.53 -0.58
CA GLU A 37 -18.40 9.45 -1.31
C GLU A 37 -17.05 8.78 -1.61
N ILE A 38 -16.46 8.09 -0.64
CA ILE A 38 -15.20 7.36 -0.85
C ILE A 38 -15.38 6.26 -1.89
N LEU A 39 -16.47 5.51 -1.86
CA LEU A 39 -16.74 4.46 -2.83
C LEU A 39 -16.89 5.05 -4.24
N GLU A 40 -17.63 6.16 -4.39
CA GLU A 40 -17.76 6.88 -5.66
C GLU A 40 -16.40 7.40 -6.16
N LEU A 41 -15.56 7.96 -5.28
CA LEU A 41 -14.21 8.36 -5.62
C LEU A 41 -13.39 7.16 -6.13
N GLU A 42 -13.45 6.02 -5.46
CA GLU A 42 -12.75 4.81 -5.87
C GLU A 42 -13.27 4.26 -7.21
N THR A 43 -14.55 4.35 -7.51
CA THR A 43 -15.10 3.78 -8.75
C THR A 43 -15.05 4.73 -9.93
N GLU A 44 -15.34 6.02 -9.74
CA GLU A 44 -15.52 6.98 -10.83
C GLU A 44 -14.28 7.86 -11.06
N HIS A 45 -13.64 8.32 -9.97
CA HIS A 45 -12.55 9.30 -10.06
C HIS A 45 -11.17 8.66 -10.13
N PHE A 46 -11.00 7.50 -9.50
CA PHE A 46 -9.75 6.75 -9.46
C PHE A 46 -9.92 5.33 -10.02
N PRO A 47 -10.37 5.11 -11.27
CA PRO A 47 -10.68 3.77 -11.76
C PRO A 47 -9.47 2.81 -11.77
N ASP A 48 -8.29 3.36 -12.08
CA ASP A 48 -7.03 2.60 -12.23
C ASP A 48 -6.02 2.86 -11.11
N SER A 49 -6.40 3.59 -10.06
CA SER A 49 -5.50 3.91 -8.94
C SER A 49 -6.28 3.99 -7.63
N PHE A 50 -5.58 4.06 -6.50
CA PHE A 50 -6.23 4.22 -5.20
C PHE A 50 -6.56 5.70 -4.95
N SER A 51 -7.64 5.98 -4.23
CA SER A 51 -7.89 7.34 -3.74
C SER A 51 -6.73 7.84 -2.88
N LEU A 52 -6.54 9.16 -2.88
CA LEU A 52 -5.42 9.78 -2.19
C LEU A 52 -5.55 9.61 -0.67
N PRO A 53 -4.44 9.34 0.05
CA PRO A 53 -4.46 9.30 1.50
C PRO A 53 -4.75 10.70 2.06
N PRO A 54 -5.24 10.79 3.30
CA PRO A 54 -5.49 12.07 3.95
C PRO A 54 -4.22 12.93 3.97
N VAL A 55 -4.35 14.20 3.56
CA VAL A 55 -3.26 15.18 3.67
C VAL A 55 -3.12 15.58 5.14
N ILE A 56 -2.08 15.06 5.78
CA ILE A 56 -1.82 15.33 7.19
C ILE A 56 -0.71 16.38 7.26
N PRO A 57 -0.98 17.57 7.82
CA PRO A 57 0.05 18.57 8.03
C PRO A 57 1.20 17.97 8.83
N PRO A 58 2.47 18.26 8.47
CA PRO A 58 3.62 17.72 9.18
C PRO A 58 3.58 18.20 10.64
N ALA A 59 3.20 17.30 11.54
CA ALA A 59 3.12 17.59 12.96
C ALA A 59 4.51 17.38 13.58
N ARG A 60 5.06 18.47 14.13
CA ARG A 60 6.31 18.41 14.88
C ARG A 60 6.00 17.80 16.26
N GLN A 61 6.51 16.60 16.49
CA GLN A 61 6.39 15.87 17.74
C GLN A 61 7.75 15.79 18.45
N THR A 62 7.75 15.55 19.76
CA THR A 62 8.96 15.31 20.55
C THR A 62 9.00 13.86 21.01
N ASP A 63 10.12 13.19 20.80
CA ASP A 63 10.33 11.85 21.35
C ASP A 63 10.53 11.87 22.87
N PHE A 64 10.71 10.69 23.48
CA PHE A 64 10.94 10.54 24.91
C PHE A 64 12.24 11.21 25.41
N MET A 65 13.16 11.55 24.50
CA MET A 65 14.41 12.26 24.78
C MET A 65 14.26 13.78 24.56
N GLY A 66 13.07 14.25 24.18
CA GLY A 66 12.80 15.65 23.87
C GLY A 66 13.28 16.08 22.48
N LYS A 67 13.72 15.15 21.62
CA LYS A 67 14.14 15.45 20.25
C LYS A 67 12.93 15.62 19.36
N SER A 68 12.92 16.71 18.63
CA SER A 68 11.89 17.01 17.63
C SER A 68 12.00 16.08 16.42
N PHE A 69 10.88 15.54 15.96
CA PHE A 69 10.74 14.83 14.68
C PHE A 69 9.42 15.22 14.00
N TYR A 70 9.34 14.98 12.69
CA TYR A 70 8.10 15.12 11.95
C TYR A 70 7.41 13.76 11.90
N ALA A 71 6.19 13.68 12.43
CA ALA A 71 5.42 12.45 12.34
C ALA A 71 4.83 12.31 10.94
N SER A 72 4.91 11.11 10.39
CA SER A 72 4.27 10.71 9.13
C SER A 72 3.38 9.50 9.36
N PRO A 73 2.42 9.19 8.47
CA PRO A 73 1.77 7.88 8.44
C PRO A 73 2.82 6.76 8.49
N PRO A 74 2.58 5.67 9.26
CA PRO A 74 1.40 5.37 10.06
C PRO A 74 1.39 5.98 11.49
N PHE A 75 2.38 6.79 11.85
CA PHE A 75 2.62 7.29 13.22
C PHE A 75 1.92 8.63 13.53
N VAL A 76 0.89 8.98 12.77
CA VAL A 76 0.09 10.20 12.94
C VAL A 76 -1.34 9.85 13.34
N GLU A 77 -1.98 10.75 14.08
CA GLU A 77 -3.38 10.62 14.47
C GLU A 77 -4.30 10.89 13.27
N SER A 78 -4.47 9.90 12.40
CA SER A 78 -5.33 9.99 11.20
C SER A 78 -6.72 9.40 11.40
N CYS A 79 -6.99 8.80 12.55
CA CYS A 79 -8.21 8.03 12.80
C CYS A 79 -8.90 8.45 14.09
N THR A 80 -9.00 9.77 14.27
CA THR A 80 -9.66 10.41 15.41
C THR A 80 -10.94 11.10 14.94
N ALA A 81 -11.69 11.68 15.88
CA ALA A 81 -12.87 12.48 15.57
C ALA A 81 -12.57 13.76 14.74
N SER A 82 -11.29 14.13 14.57
CA SER A 82 -10.85 15.25 13.74
C SER A 82 -10.27 14.82 12.38
N ALA A 83 -10.41 13.54 12.02
CA ALA A 83 -9.98 13.06 10.70
C ALA A 83 -10.83 13.68 9.59
N VAL A 84 -10.27 13.75 8.38
CA VAL A 84 -11.01 14.16 7.19
C VAL A 84 -12.06 13.09 6.84
N PRO A 85 -13.27 13.47 6.40
CA PRO A 85 -14.34 12.51 6.13
C PRO A 85 -14.12 11.74 4.82
N ASN A 86 -13.55 12.35 3.79
CA ASN A 86 -13.51 11.80 2.44
C ASN A 86 -12.15 11.23 2.02
N ALA A 87 -11.35 10.77 2.99
CA ALA A 87 -10.10 10.07 2.70
C ALA A 87 -9.85 8.94 3.70
N LEU A 88 -9.38 7.79 3.20
CA LEU A 88 -9.11 6.61 4.01
C LEU A 88 -7.72 6.70 4.66
N PRO A 89 -7.62 6.61 6.00
CA PRO A 89 -6.34 6.50 6.66
C PRO A 89 -5.65 5.14 6.43
N TYR A 90 -4.36 5.06 6.73
CA TYR A 90 -3.58 3.84 6.54
C TYR A 90 -4.17 2.59 7.26
N HIS A 91 -4.80 2.74 8.42
CA HIS A 91 -5.41 1.64 9.18
C HIS A 91 -6.95 1.61 9.11
N TRP A 92 -7.53 2.13 8.03
CA TRP A 92 -8.99 2.32 7.92
C TRP A 92 -9.78 1.01 8.16
N TYR A 93 -9.30 -0.12 7.65
CA TYR A 93 -10.06 -1.37 7.71
C TYR A 93 -9.94 -2.06 9.09
N GLU A 94 -8.73 -2.15 9.66
CA GLU A 94 -8.53 -2.67 11.01
C GLU A 94 -9.35 -1.90 12.05
N LEU A 95 -9.33 -0.57 11.94
CA LEU A 95 -10.05 0.31 12.87
C LEU A 95 -11.56 0.17 12.72
N SER A 96 -12.05 0.11 11.49
CA SER A 96 -13.46 -0.15 11.22
C SER A 96 -13.93 -1.44 11.89
N GLU A 97 -13.20 -2.54 11.68
CA GLU A 97 -13.55 -3.85 12.25
C GLU A 97 -13.53 -3.82 13.79
N MET A 98 -12.49 -3.23 14.39
CA MET A 98 -12.40 -3.11 15.85
C MET A 98 -13.53 -2.25 16.44
N LEU A 99 -13.84 -1.11 15.82
CA LEU A 99 -14.89 -0.20 16.29
C LEU A 99 -16.28 -0.79 16.10
N LEU A 100 -16.60 -1.36 14.95
CA LEU A 100 -17.89 -2.00 14.69
C LEU A 100 -18.10 -3.25 15.54
N ASN A 101 -17.05 -3.91 16.00
CA ASN A 101 -17.16 -5.03 16.94
C ASN A 101 -17.37 -4.57 18.39
N ALA A 102 -16.71 -3.50 18.82
CA ALA A 102 -16.73 -3.06 20.21
C ALA A 102 -17.78 -1.97 20.53
N ALA A 103 -18.18 -1.20 19.54
CA ALA A 103 -18.91 0.05 19.68
C ALA A 103 -19.88 0.31 18.51
N SER A 104 -20.50 -0.73 17.95
CA SER A 104 -21.48 -0.57 16.87
C SER A 104 -22.67 0.31 17.25
N ASP A 105 -23.01 0.37 18.53
CA ASP A 105 -24.06 1.21 19.09
C ASP A 105 -23.71 2.72 19.09
N ASP A 106 -22.42 3.06 18.93
CA ASP A 106 -21.96 4.44 18.76
C ASP A 106 -21.81 4.85 17.27
N VAL A 107 -22.07 3.94 16.33
CA VAL A 107 -21.95 4.17 14.88
C VAL A 107 -23.34 4.32 14.26
N SER A 108 -23.50 5.28 13.34
CA SER A 108 -24.73 5.42 12.56
C SER A 108 -24.84 4.31 11.53
N GLU A 109 -26.00 3.65 11.44
CA GLU A 109 -26.30 2.61 10.44
C GLU A 109 -25.17 1.54 10.31
N PRO A 110 -24.82 0.82 11.39
CA PRO A 110 -23.63 -0.03 11.43
C PRO A 110 -23.64 -1.15 10.38
N ASP A 111 -24.82 -1.65 10.00
CA ASP A 111 -24.93 -2.67 8.94
C ASP A 111 -24.65 -2.11 7.54
N ARG A 112 -25.08 -0.87 7.27
CA ARG A 112 -24.76 -0.16 6.02
C ARG A 112 -23.27 0.18 5.96
N VAL A 113 -22.69 0.65 7.08
CA VAL A 113 -21.24 0.88 7.20
C VAL A 113 -20.47 -0.41 6.91
N ARG A 114 -20.88 -1.56 7.48
CA ARG A 114 -20.26 -2.86 7.18
C ARG A 114 -20.36 -3.24 5.71
N GLN A 115 -21.48 -2.94 5.05
CA GLN A 115 -21.64 -3.20 3.63
C GLN A 115 -20.69 -2.32 2.80
N LEU A 116 -20.71 -1.01 3.02
CA LEU A 116 -19.87 -0.05 2.29
C LEU A 116 -18.37 -0.34 2.47
N LEU A 117 -17.93 -0.72 3.68
CA LEU A 117 -16.54 -1.12 3.91
C LEU A 117 -16.13 -2.36 3.12
N ARG A 118 -17.05 -3.33 2.94
CA ARG A 118 -16.81 -4.50 2.10
C ARG A 118 -16.71 -4.10 0.63
N ASP A 119 -17.61 -3.24 0.17
CA ASP A 119 -17.64 -2.76 -1.22
C ASP A 119 -16.35 -1.98 -1.56
N VAL A 120 -15.93 -1.05 -0.69
CA VAL A 120 -14.66 -0.31 -0.80
C VAL A 120 -13.46 -1.27 -0.83
N ARG A 121 -13.43 -2.27 0.08
CA ARG A 121 -12.36 -3.28 0.11
C ARG A 121 -12.32 -4.11 -1.17
N GLU A 122 -13.48 -4.48 -1.72
CA GLU A 122 -13.58 -5.26 -2.95
C GLU A 122 -13.03 -4.48 -4.16
N VAL A 123 -13.46 -3.22 -4.33
CA VAL A 123 -12.96 -2.33 -5.39
C VAL A 123 -11.45 -2.17 -5.30
N ARG A 124 -10.93 -1.91 -4.09
CA ARG A 124 -9.49 -1.69 -3.88
C ARG A 124 -8.67 -2.98 -4.02
N LEU A 125 -9.21 -4.12 -3.63
CA LEU A 125 -8.58 -5.43 -3.89
C LEU A 125 -8.51 -5.73 -5.39
N ALA A 126 -9.53 -5.39 -6.17
CA ALA A 126 -9.52 -5.54 -7.61
C ALA A 126 -8.42 -4.69 -8.27
N LYS A 127 -8.27 -3.42 -7.85
CA LYS A 127 -7.17 -2.54 -8.30
C LYS A 127 -5.80 -3.10 -7.96
N MET A 128 -5.63 -3.58 -6.73
CA MET A 128 -4.36 -4.17 -6.29
C MET A 128 -3.96 -5.39 -7.14
N ARG A 129 -4.93 -6.18 -7.63
CA ARG A 129 -4.65 -7.27 -8.57
C ARG A 129 -4.23 -6.76 -9.94
N LYS A 130 -4.85 -5.68 -10.43
CA LYS A 130 -4.50 -5.05 -11.71
C LYS A 130 -3.08 -4.47 -11.68
N GLU A 131 -2.67 -3.87 -10.57
CA GLU A 131 -1.30 -3.35 -10.38
C GLU A 131 -0.22 -4.43 -10.53
N VAL A 132 -0.54 -5.70 -10.28
CA VAL A 132 0.39 -6.83 -10.45
C VAL A 132 0.81 -6.98 -11.91
N GLU A 133 -0.08 -6.66 -12.86
CA GLU A 133 0.19 -6.76 -14.29
C GLU A 133 1.24 -5.76 -14.77
N HIS A 134 1.48 -4.70 -13.98
CA HIS A 134 2.46 -3.66 -14.27
C HIS A 134 3.81 -3.88 -13.58
N LEU A 135 4.00 -4.99 -12.86
CA LEU A 135 5.26 -5.30 -12.21
C LEU A 135 6.31 -5.79 -13.22
N SER A 136 7.53 -5.27 -13.08
CA SER A 136 8.72 -5.64 -13.86
C SER A 136 9.81 -6.23 -12.95
N GLY A 137 10.66 -7.09 -13.52
CA GLY A 137 11.82 -7.68 -12.83
C GLY A 137 13.10 -6.87 -12.99
N ASP A 138 13.06 -5.75 -13.71
CA ASP A 138 14.17 -4.80 -13.93
C ASP A 138 14.63 -4.07 -12.67
N GLY A 139 13.88 -4.20 -11.57
CA GLY A 139 14.19 -3.59 -10.28
C GLY A 139 13.68 -2.16 -10.14
N GLU A 140 12.93 -1.64 -11.11
CA GLU A 140 12.19 -0.40 -10.94
C GLU A 140 11.10 -0.60 -9.88
N GLY A 141 11.08 0.26 -8.86
CA GLY A 141 10.09 0.17 -7.80
C GLY A 141 8.74 0.70 -8.26
N THR A 142 7.66 -0.05 -8.06
CA THR A 142 6.29 0.43 -8.33
C THR A 142 5.80 1.31 -7.18
N ARG A 143 5.29 2.49 -7.51
CA ARG A 143 4.70 3.41 -6.53
C ARG A 143 3.27 2.99 -6.23
N LEU A 144 3.01 2.62 -4.97
CA LEU A 144 1.68 2.22 -4.49
C LEU A 144 1.21 3.19 -3.41
N ASP A 145 0.64 4.31 -3.83
CA ASP A 145 0.09 5.31 -2.91
C ASP A 145 -1.33 4.94 -2.47
N GLY A 146 -1.74 5.48 -1.32
CA GLY A 146 -3.12 5.37 -0.86
C GLY A 146 -3.50 3.99 -0.31
N LEU A 147 -2.61 2.98 -0.38
CA LEU A 147 -2.85 1.65 0.20
C LEU A 147 -2.95 1.67 1.72
N GLY A 148 -3.88 0.87 2.25
CA GLY A 148 -4.00 0.59 3.67
C GLY A 148 -3.11 -0.57 4.13
N ALA A 149 -2.90 -0.63 5.44
CA ALA A 149 -2.09 -1.64 6.10
C ALA A 149 -2.60 -3.07 5.87
N MET A 150 -3.91 -3.29 6.00
CA MET A 150 -4.49 -4.63 5.79
C MET A 150 -4.36 -5.07 4.33
N GLU A 151 -4.63 -4.16 3.38
CA GLU A 151 -4.53 -4.43 1.95
C GLU A 151 -3.10 -4.84 1.57
N LEU A 152 -2.11 -4.07 2.05
CA LEU A 152 -0.70 -4.38 1.86
C LEU A 152 -0.34 -5.73 2.50
N SER A 153 -0.80 -5.98 3.72
CA SER A 153 -0.48 -7.21 4.47
C SER A 153 -1.03 -8.46 3.79
N GLU A 154 -2.23 -8.38 3.23
CA GLU A 154 -2.87 -9.48 2.51
C GLU A 154 -2.15 -9.82 1.19
N SER A 155 -1.71 -8.79 0.44
CA SER A 155 -1.04 -9.00 -0.85
C SER A 155 0.46 -9.21 -0.77
N ARG A 156 1.10 -8.85 0.35
CA ARG A 156 2.57 -8.86 0.48
C ARG A 156 3.20 -10.17 0.05
N GLY A 157 2.70 -11.30 0.57
CA GLY A 157 3.27 -12.62 0.27
C GLY A 157 3.19 -12.97 -1.22
N PHE A 158 2.07 -12.64 -1.85
CA PHE A 158 1.87 -12.85 -3.27
C PHE A 158 2.76 -11.92 -4.13
N LEU A 159 2.71 -10.62 -3.88
CA LEU A 159 3.46 -9.60 -4.64
C LEU A 159 4.97 -9.83 -4.58
N THR A 160 5.50 -10.11 -3.39
CA THR A 160 6.93 -10.40 -3.22
C THR A 160 7.34 -11.67 -3.98
N GLY A 161 6.50 -12.71 -3.97
CA GLY A 161 6.71 -13.91 -4.76
C GLY A 161 6.75 -13.65 -6.28
N VAL A 162 5.83 -12.82 -6.79
CA VAL A 162 5.81 -12.43 -8.22
C VAL A 162 7.08 -11.67 -8.59
N ILE A 163 7.45 -10.65 -7.82
CA ILE A 163 8.63 -9.82 -8.08
C ILE A 163 9.92 -10.65 -8.03
N ASP A 164 10.06 -11.55 -7.05
CA ASP A 164 11.22 -12.45 -6.97
C ASP A 164 11.28 -13.42 -8.15
N GLY A 165 10.12 -13.85 -8.66
CA GLY A 165 10.01 -14.64 -9.89
C GLY A 165 10.47 -13.85 -11.13
N LEU A 166 9.95 -12.64 -11.32
CA LEU A 166 10.32 -11.76 -12.43
C LEU A 166 11.82 -11.44 -12.41
N ARG A 167 12.39 -11.11 -11.25
CA ARG A 167 13.83 -10.86 -11.10
C ARG A 167 14.68 -12.06 -11.52
N LYS A 168 14.27 -13.29 -11.18
CA LYS A 168 14.98 -14.51 -11.60
C LYS A 168 14.93 -14.70 -13.12
N ILE A 169 13.78 -14.46 -13.73
CA ILE A 169 13.58 -14.58 -15.19
C ILE A 169 14.46 -13.56 -15.91
N ASP A 170 14.43 -12.30 -15.48
CA ASP A 170 15.19 -11.23 -16.12
C ASP A 170 16.69 -11.40 -15.93
N ALA A 171 17.16 -11.82 -14.75
CA ALA A 171 18.56 -12.15 -14.51
C ALA A 171 19.03 -13.30 -15.43
N SER A 172 18.23 -14.35 -15.57
CA SER A 172 18.55 -15.49 -16.43
C SER A 172 18.58 -15.08 -17.92
N ARG A 173 17.66 -14.22 -18.33
CA ARG A 173 17.58 -13.71 -19.71
C ARG A 173 18.76 -12.79 -20.05
N GLU A 174 19.16 -11.91 -19.13
CA GLU A 174 20.31 -11.04 -19.30
C GLU A 174 21.62 -11.85 -19.36
N GLN A 175 21.78 -12.87 -18.53
CA GLN A 175 22.93 -13.76 -18.58
C GLN A 175 23.01 -14.50 -19.92
N ALA A 176 21.92 -15.12 -20.38
CA ALA A 176 21.89 -15.82 -21.67
C ALA A 176 22.17 -14.88 -22.86
N ARG A 177 21.82 -13.60 -22.76
CA ARG A 177 22.16 -12.59 -23.75
C ARG A 177 23.66 -12.28 -23.76
N ARG A 178 24.28 -12.12 -22.59
CA ARG A 178 25.72 -11.87 -22.47
C ARG A 178 26.56 -13.04 -22.98
N GLU A 179 26.18 -14.27 -22.63
CA GLU A 179 26.86 -15.47 -23.11
C GLU A 179 26.86 -15.54 -24.65
N ARG A 180 25.72 -15.25 -25.30
CA ARG A 180 25.65 -15.18 -26.78
C ARG A 180 26.49 -14.06 -27.38
N GLU A 181 26.47 -12.87 -26.77
CA GLU A 181 27.29 -11.75 -27.21
C GLU A 181 28.80 -12.05 -27.06
N GLU A 182 29.20 -12.82 -26.04
CA GLU A 182 30.57 -13.31 -25.85
C GLU A 182 30.94 -14.39 -26.90
N GLU A 183 30.08 -15.38 -27.12
CA GLU A 183 30.26 -16.41 -28.17
C GLU A 183 30.39 -15.78 -29.57
N GLU A 184 29.57 -14.77 -29.90
CA GLU A 184 29.66 -14.05 -31.17
C GLU A 184 30.96 -13.26 -31.30
N ARG A 185 31.47 -12.66 -30.21
CA ARG A 185 32.76 -11.97 -30.20
C ARG A 185 33.92 -12.94 -30.38
N GLU A 186 33.89 -14.08 -29.68
CA GLU A 186 34.88 -15.14 -29.86
C GLU A 186 34.87 -15.64 -31.30
N ARG A 187 33.70 -15.96 -31.86
CA ARG A 187 33.57 -16.42 -33.25
C ARG A 187 34.05 -15.39 -34.27
N ARG A 188 33.84 -14.10 -34.02
CA ARG A 188 34.34 -13.02 -34.89
C ARG A 188 35.85 -12.85 -34.78
N GLY A 189 36.44 -13.05 -33.60
CA GLY A 189 37.90 -13.07 -33.42
C GLY A 189 38.58 -14.16 -34.24
N TYR A 190 38.04 -15.38 -34.24
CA TYR A 190 38.58 -16.50 -35.04
C TYR A 190 38.50 -16.28 -36.56
N ASN A 191 37.56 -15.47 -37.05
CA ASN A 191 37.35 -15.26 -38.49
C ASN A 191 38.23 -14.13 -39.07
N ASP A 192 38.81 -13.26 -38.25
CA ASP A 192 39.79 -12.25 -38.68
C ASP A 192 41.21 -12.84 -38.76
N ASP A 193 41.51 -13.90 -37.99
CA ASP A 193 42.81 -14.59 -38.00
C ASP A 193 43.00 -15.57 -39.19
N GLU A 194 41.93 -15.93 -39.91
CA GLU A 194 41.98 -16.91 -41.02
C GLU A 194 42.35 -16.28 -42.39
N TYR A 195 42.53 -14.95 -42.47
CA TYR A 195 42.96 -14.26 -43.70
C TYR A 195 44.47 -13.93 -43.75
N ASP A 196 45.27 -14.34 -42.78
CA ASP A 196 46.73 -14.06 -42.73
C ASP A 196 47.62 -15.28 -43.03
N GLU A 197 47.07 -16.49 -43.29
CA GLU A 197 47.88 -17.72 -43.49
C GLU A 197 48.01 -18.24 -44.95
N GLU A 198 47.47 -17.56 -45.98
CA GLU A 198 47.54 -18.05 -47.39
C GLU A 198 48.64 -17.44 -48.29
N ASP A 199 49.61 -16.68 -47.77
CA ASP A 199 50.64 -16.01 -48.62
C ASP A 199 52.09 -16.54 -48.47
N ASP A 200 52.34 -17.63 -47.73
CA ASP A 200 53.69 -18.14 -47.43
C ASP A 200 54.00 -19.55 -47.99
N GLU A 201 53.62 -19.85 -49.24
CA GLU A 201 54.19 -21.00 -49.97
C GLU A 201 54.56 -20.66 -51.43
N MET A 202 55.59 -19.82 -51.61
CA MET A 202 56.35 -19.73 -52.87
C MET A 202 57.84 -19.51 -52.57
N THR A 203 58.61 -20.58 -52.41
CA THR A 203 60.06 -20.55 -52.71
C THR A 203 60.63 -21.94 -53.00
#